data_AF-A0A139AU44-F1
#
_entry.id   AF-A0A139AU44-F1
#
_cell.length_a   1.000
_cell.length_b   1.000
_cell.length_c   1.000
_cell.angle_alpha   90.00
_cell.angle_beta   90.00
_cell.angle_gamma   90.00
#
_symmetry.space_group_name_H-M   'P 1'
#
loop_
_entity.id
_entity.type
_entity.pdbx_description
1 polymer ?
#
loop_
_entity_poly.entity_id
_entity_poly.type
_entity_poly.pdbx_seq_one_letter_code
_entity_poly.pdbx_strand_id
1 'polypeptide(L)'
;MSAQFTHAMLATRDALKQPSNIPELDESDLSGIINKHVVYTYDNGWLYESWFKSPTRIVYRIHGGPMGGRDNLQTYTTRRVRSDVYMISWMEETGTTVTMVVDFARLRLHSNIIFSKALSLRAPSCACVEKITLDCVRISKFDADVMVPVPGGVRRCD
;
A
#
# COMPACT_ATOMS: atom_id res chain seq x y z
N MET A 1 -8.78 38.61 1.81
CA MET A 1 -8.81 37.38 0.98
C MET A 1 -9.17 36.17 1.86
N SER A 2 -10.38 36.08 2.41
CA SER A 2 -10.78 34.99 3.33
C SER A 2 -12.20 34.46 3.03
N ALA A 3 -13.08 35.26 2.43
CA ALA A 3 -14.47 34.86 2.19
C ALA A 3 -14.70 34.02 0.90
N GLN A 4 -13.76 34.00 -0.05
CA GLN A 4 -13.92 33.29 -1.32
C GLN A 4 -13.68 31.78 -1.23
N PHE A 5 -12.86 31.32 -0.28
CA PHE A 5 -12.61 29.88 -0.10
C PHE A 5 -13.79 29.15 0.57
N THR A 6 -14.50 29.80 1.50
CA THR A 6 -15.64 29.19 2.19
C THR A 6 -16.87 29.04 1.30
N HIS A 7 -17.08 29.95 0.32
CA HIS A 7 -18.22 29.89 -0.59
C HIS A 7 -18.08 28.80 -1.67
N ALA A 8 -16.87 28.51 -2.13
CA ALA A 8 -16.63 27.47 -3.13
C ALA A 8 -16.88 26.04 -2.60
N MET A 9 -16.74 25.83 -1.29
CA MET A 9 -16.94 24.51 -0.65
C MET A 9 -18.40 24.23 -0.29
N LEU A 10 -19.23 25.27 -0.13
CA LEU A 10 -20.66 25.12 0.18
C LEU A 10 -21.52 24.98 -1.09
N ALA A 11 -21.15 25.64 -2.18
CA ALA A 11 -21.89 25.57 -3.45
C ALA A 11 -21.83 24.18 -4.14
N THR A 12 -20.88 23.33 -3.78
CA THR A 12 -20.74 21.96 -4.33
C THR A 12 -21.49 20.89 -3.54
N ARG A 13 -21.97 21.18 -2.33
CA ARG A 13 -22.76 20.22 -1.53
C ARG A 13 -24.13 19.92 -2.14
N ASP A 14 -24.79 20.93 -2.72
CA ASP A 14 -26.12 20.75 -3.33
C ASP A 14 -26.07 20.00 -4.68
N ALA A 15 -24.95 20.07 -5.40
CA ALA A 15 -24.71 19.34 -6.64
C ALA A 15 -24.16 17.91 -6.39
N LEU A 16 -23.63 17.64 -5.20
CA LEU A 16 -23.18 16.32 -4.74
C LEU A 16 -24.20 15.73 -3.76
N LYS A 17 -25.49 15.70 -4.13
CA LYS A 17 -26.44 14.81 -3.46
C LYS A 17 -25.94 13.38 -3.63
N GLN A 18 -25.32 12.83 -2.58
CA GLN A 18 -25.01 11.42 -2.51
C GLN A 18 -26.29 10.65 -2.85
N PRO A 19 -26.25 9.68 -3.78
CA PRO A 19 -27.44 8.90 -4.09
C PRO A 19 -27.98 8.31 -2.78
N SER A 20 -29.28 8.49 -2.54
CA SER A 20 -29.95 8.24 -1.26
C SER A 20 -29.95 6.77 -0.80
N ASN A 21 -29.26 5.88 -1.53
CA ASN A 21 -29.21 4.44 -1.33
C ASN A 21 -27.77 3.87 -1.39
N ILE A 22 -26.72 4.65 -1.12
CA ILE A 22 -25.38 4.04 -0.91
C ILE A 22 -25.39 3.34 0.45
N PRO A 23 -25.11 2.03 0.52
CA PRO A 23 -24.94 1.34 1.79
C PRO A 23 -23.87 2.05 2.63
N GLU A 24 -24.16 2.30 3.90
CA GLU A 24 -23.19 2.90 4.81
C GLU A 24 -21.94 2.01 4.89
N LEU A 25 -20.78 2.59 4.57
CA LEU A 25 -19.50 1.90 4.61
C LEU A 25 -18.93 2.03 6.02
N ASP A 26 -18.72 0.92 6.71
CA ASP A 26 -17.87 0.92 7.89
C ASP A 26 -16.39 1.02 7.47
N GLU A 27 -15.85 2.23 7.51
CA GLU A 27 -14.44 2.53 7.19
C GLU A 27 -13.44 1.89 8.18
N SER A 28 -13.92 1.52 9.36
CA SER A 28 -13.13 0.92 10.44
C SER A 28 -13.12 -0.61 10.42
N ASP A 29 -13.98 -1.24 9.63
CA ASP A 29 -13.97 -2.68 9.41
C ASP A 29 -12.76 -3.10 8.55
N LEU A 30 -11.75 -3.62 9.25
CA LEU A 30 -10.52 -4.14 8.66
C LEU A 30 -10.52 -5.67 8.53
N SER A 31 -11.61 -6.36 8.91
CA SER A 31 -11.67 -7.83 8.91
C SER A 31 -11.33 -8.44 7.53
N GLY A 32 -11.67 -7.73 6.45
CA GLY A 32 -11.36 -8.12 5.08
C GLY A 32 -9.93 -7.86 4.62
N ILE A 33 -9.02 -7.35 5.46
CA ILE A 33 -7.59 -7.19 5.13
C ILE A 33 -6.64 -7.82 6.17
N ILE A 34 -7.02 -7.86 7.45
CA ILE A 34 -6.14 -8.39 8.49
C ILE A 34 -5.81 -9.86 8.25
N ASN A 35 -4.55 -10.21 8.53
CA ASN A 35 -3.94 -11.52 8.35
C ASN A 35 -3.85 -11.99 6.88
N LYS A 36 -4.13 -11.15 5.89
CA LYS A 36 -3.89 -11.52 4.48
C LYS A 36 -2.42 -11.41 4.13
N HIS A 37 -1.90 -12.43 3.44
CA HIS A 37 -0.63 -12.40 2.74
C HIS A 37 -0.89 -12.13 1.26
N VAL A 38 -0.21 -11.13 0.71
CA VAL A 38 -0.38 -10.66 -0.65
C VAL A 38 0.98 -10.69 -1.34
N VAL A 39 1.10 -11.53 -2.35
CA VAL A 39 2.27 -11.54 -3.25
C VAL A 39 1.85 -10.86 -4.55
N TYR A 40 2.63 -9.89 -5.01
CA TYR A 40 2.29 -9.08 -6.17
C TYR A 40 3.53 -8.73 -6.99
N THR A 41 3.33 -8.61 -8.30
CA THR A 41 4.38 -8.21 -9.25
C THR A 41 3.97 -6.91 -9.91
N TYR A 42 4.81 -5.89 -9.79
CA TYR A 42 4.62 -4.61 -10.46
C TYR A 42 4.80 -4.74 -11.98
N ASP A 43 4.32 -3.76 -12.73
CA ASP A 43 4.41 -3.71 -14.19
C ASP A 43 5.86 -3.73 -14.70
N ASN A 44 6.80 -3.27 -13.88
CA ASN A 44 8.25 -3.32 -14.15
C ASN A 44 8.92 -4.65 -13.78
N GLY A 45 8.14 -5.67 -13.40
CA GLY A 45 8.61 -7.01 -13.08
C GLY A 45 9.11 -7.20 -11.64
N TRP A 46 9.04 -6.20 -10.77
CA TRP A 46 9.49 -6.37 -9.39
C TRP A 46 8.48 -7.14 -8.54
N LEU A 47 8.96 -8.21 -7.91
CA LEU A 47 8.16 -9.08 -7.04
C LEU A 47 8.26 -8.62 -5.58
N TYR A 48 7.10 -8.38 -4.97
CA TYR A 48 6.93 -7.94 -3.59
C TYR A 48 5.93 -8.85 -2.88
N GLU A 49 6.07 -8.90 -1.56
CA GLU A 49 5.19 -9.62 -0.66
C GLU A 49 4.85 -8.74 0.53
N SER A 50 3.61 -8.78 0.98
CA SER A 50 3.11 -8.00 2.12
C SER A 50 2.13 -8.82 2.95
N TRP A 51 2.32 -8.85 4.26
CA TRP A 51 1.46 -9.47 5.25
C TRP A 51 0.89 -8.43 6.20
N PHE A 52 -0.43 -8.28 6.18
CA PHE A 52 -1.17 -7.36 7.05
C PHE A 52 -1.43 -7.99 8.43
N LYS A 53 -0.35 -8.23 9.18
CA LYS A 53 -0.34 -9.00 10.44
C LYS A 53 -1.36 -8.52 11.48
N SER A 54 -1.54 -7.23 11.62
CA SER A 54 -2.53 -6.64 12.55
C SER A 54 -3.05 -5.30 11.99
N PRO A 55 -4.04 -4.66 12.64
CA PRO A 55 -4.53 -3.34 12.23
C PRO A 55 -3.46 -2.24 12.12
N THR A 56 -2.30 -2.44 12.72
CA THR A 56 -1.22 -1.43 12.80
C THR A 56 0.15 -1.99 12.45
N ARG A 57 0.27 -3.27 12.08
CA ARG A 57 1.55 -3.93 11.76
C ARG A 57 1.51 -4.62 10.41
N ILE A 58 2.44 -4.24 9.54
CA ILE A 58 2.67 -4.85 8.23
C ILE A 58 4.08 -5.43 8.20
N VAL A 59 4.22 -6.65 7.68
CA VAL A 59 5.51 -7.26 7.35
C VAL A 59 5.61 -7.31 5.84
N TYR A 60 6.70 -6.84 5.25
CA TYR A 60 6.89 -6.92 3.80
C TYR A 60 8.27 -7.48 3.44
N ARG A 61 8.33 -8.11 2.27
CA ARG A 61 9.53 -8.69 1.67
C ARG A 61 9.63 -8.26 0.22
N ILE A 62 10.81 -7.81 -0.17
CA ILE A 62 11.12 -7.41 -1.55
C ILE A 62 11.94 -8.52 -2.18
N HIS A 63 11.37 -9.22 -3.15
CA HIS A 63 12.04 -10.34 -3.81
C HIS A 63 12.88 -9.91 -5.01
N GLY A 64 12.50 -8.83 -5.70
CA GLY A 64 13.18 -8.35 -6.90
C GLY A 64 13.28 -6.83 -7.00
N GLY A 65 14.12 -6.36 -7.93
CA GLY A 65 14.38 -4.94 -8.16
C GLY A 65 15.56 -4.39 -7.32
N PRO A 66 15.76 -3.07 -7.33
CA PRO A 66 16.90 -2.41 -6.65
C PRO A 66 17.01 -2.66 -5.14
N MET A 67 15.90 -3.01 -4.50
CA MET A 67 15.80 -3.27 -3.06
C MET A 67 15.58 -4.75 -2.73
N GLY A 68 15.83 -5.65 -3.69
CA GLY A 68 15.68 -7.09 -3.51
C GLY A 68 16.47 -7.64 -2.32
N GLY A 69 15.85 -8.56 -1.58
CA GLY A 69 16.40 -9.15 -0.35
C GLY A 69 16.07 -8.39 0.94
N ARG A 70 15.35 -7.26 0.85
CA ARG A 70 14.90 -6.51 2.03
C ARG A 70 13.64 -7.13 2.63
N ASP A 71 13.71 -7.39 3.94
CA ASP A 71 12.57 -7.71 4.81
C ASP A 71 12.41 -6.58 5.83
N ASN A 72 11.18 -6.20 6.15
CA ASN A 72 10.95 -5.22 7.21
C ASN A 72 9.60 -5.37 7.91
N LEU A 73 9.52 -4.84 9.13
CA LEU A 73 8.29 -4.71 9.92
C LEU A 73 7.98 -3.21 10.08
N GLN A 74 6.77 -2.79 9.74
CA GLN A 74 6.39 -1.38 9.82
C GLN A 74 5.07 -1.14 10.57
N THR A 75 4.98 0.06 11.13
CA THR A 75 3.71 0.63 11.59
C THR A 75 3.00 1.28 10.43
N TYR A 76 1.75 0.90 10.16
CA TYR A 76 0.97 1.48 9.07
C TYR A 76 -0.40 1.96 9.55
N THR A 77 -1.03 2.79 8.73
CA THR A 77 -2.43 3.18 8.84
C THR A 77 -3.21 2.60 7.67
N THR A 78 -4.46 2.20 7.92
CA THR A 78 -5.34 1.67 6.88
C THR A 78 -6.77 2.13 7.06
N ARG A 79 -7.46 2.31 5.94
CA ARG A 79 -8.88 2.62 5.85
C ARG A 79 -9.51 1.79 4.76
N ARG A 80 -10.72 1.28 5.03
CA ARG A 80 -11.57 0.70 4.00
C ARG A 80 -12.20 1.86 3.21
N VAL A 81 -11.95 1.92 1.90
CA VAL A 81 -12.43 3.00 1.03
C VAL A 81 -13.63 2.58 0.18
N ARG A 82 -13.83 1.26 0.02
CA ARG A 82 -14.98 0.62 -0.64
C ARG A 82 -15.06 -0.84 -0.17
N SER A 83 -16.13 -1.56 -0.50
CA SER A 83 -16.11 -3.03 -0.40
C SER A 83 -14.87 -3.59 -1.08
N ASP A 84 -14.12 -4.41 -0.35
CA ASP A 84 -12.90 -5.09 -0.80
C ASP A 84 -11.77 -4.18 -1.29
N VAL A 85 -11.85 -2.86 -1.02
CA VAL A 85 -10.80 -1.89 -1.34
C VAL A 85 -10.29 -1.22 -0.08
N TYR A 86 -8.97 -1.32 0.12
CA TYR A 86 -8.28 -0.80 1.28
C TYR A 86 -7.16 0.14 0.85
N MET A 87 -7.08 1.29 1.50
CA MET A 87 -5.97 2.22 1.37
C MET A 87 -5.06 2.08 2.58
N ILE A 88 -3.77 1.90 2.34
CA ILE A 88 -2.73 1.61 3.34
C ILE A 88 -1.62 2.63 3.17
N SER A 89 -1.11 3.19 4.26
CA SER A 89 0.03 4.12 4.23
C SER A 89 0.98 3.87 5.40
N TRP A 90 2.28 4.00 5.17
CA TRP A 90 3.28 4.01 6.24
C TRP A 90 4.48 4.87 5.88
N MET A 91 5.31 5.15 6.89
CA MET A 91 6.60 5.80 6.76
C MET A 91 7.66 4.88 7.33
N GLU A 92 8.76 4.70 6.60
CA GLU A 92 9.91 3.93 7.03
C GLU A 92 10.91 4.82 7.79
N GLU A 93 11.81 4.19 8.55
CA GLU A 93 12.89 4.86 9.29
C GLU A 93 13.85 5.60 8.34
N THR A 94 13.91 5.16 7.09
CA THR A 94 14.71 5.77 6.04
C THR A 94 14.12 7.10 5.54
N GLY A 95 12.92 7.48 5.98
CA GLY A 95 12.14 8.61 5.46
C GLY A 95 11.39 8.29 4.17
N THR A 96 11.39 7.02 3.73
CA THR A 96 10.59 6.57 2.61
C THR A 96 9.13 6.51 3.04
N THR A 97 8.23 7.10 2.26
CA THR A 97 6.78 7.03 2.50
C THR A 97 6.15 6.14 1.45
N VAL A 98 5.28 5.24 1.89
CA VAL A 98 4.55 4.34 1.00
C VAL A 98 3.07 4.54 1.20
N THR A 99 2.32 4.60 0.10
CA THR A 99 0.87 4.50 0.09
C THR A 99 0.46 3.50 -0.96
N MET A 100 -0.42 2.57 -0.61
CA MET A 100 -0.96 1.58 -1.55
C MET A 100 -2.48 1.51 -1.44
N VAL A 101 -3.12 1.19 -2.55
CA VAL A 101 -4.53 0.83 -2.64
C VAL A 101 -4.60 -0.59 -3.14
N VAL A 102 -5.32 -1.44 -2.40
CA VAL A 102 -5.48 -2.86 -2.73
C VAL A 102 -6.95 -3.12 -2.97
N ASP A 103 -7.29 -3.56 -4.19
CA ASP A 103 -8.62 -4.01 -4.59
C ASP A 103 -8.60 -5.54 -4.65
N PHE A 104 -9.12 -6.17 -3.59
CA PHE A 104 -9.17 -7.63 -3.46
C PHE A 104 -10.17 -8.27 -4.43
N ALA A 105 -11.28 -7.59 -4.73
CA ALA A 105 -12.26 -8.10 -5.68
C ALA A 105 -11.68 -8.21 -7.11
N ARG A 106 -10.79 -7.29 -7.48
CA ARG A 106 -10.16 -7.25 -8.82
C ARG A 106 -8.75 -7.80 -8.86
N LEU A 107 -8.19 -8.19 -7.73
CA LEU A 107 -6.79 -8.63 -7.59
C LEU A 107 -5.82 -7.57 -8.14
N ARG A 108 -6.08 -6.29 -7.85
CA ARG A 108 -5.28 -5.15 -8.32
C ARG A 108 -4.66 -4.42 -7.14
N LEU A 109 -3.46 -3.92 -7.34
CA LEU A 109 -2.75 -3.11 -6.37
C LEU A 109 -2.14 -1.91 -7.08
N HIS A 110 -2.23 -0.75 -6.46
CA HIS A 110 -1.54 0.46 -6.88
C HIS A 110 -0.71 0.95 -5.72
N SER A 111 0.53 1.36 -5.94
CA SER A 111 1.36 1.94 -4.88
C SER A 111 2.15 3.15 -5.35
N ASN A 112 2.32 4.07 -4.43
CA ASN A 112 3.14 5.25 -4.58
C ASN A 112 4.19 5.23 -3.47
N ILE A 113 5.46 5.16 -3.87
CA ILE A 113 6.62 5.12 -2.99
C ILE A 113 7.42 6.40 -3.21
N ILE A 114 7.57 7.19 -2.15
CA ILE A 114 8.34 8.43 -2.14
C ILE A 114 9.61 8.18 -1.36
N PHE A 115 10.75 8.16 -2.04
CA PHE A 115 12.05 7.91 -1.43
C PHE A 115 12.62 9.18 -0.83
N SER A 116 13.25 9.06 0.35
CA SER A 116 14.06 10.15 0.87
C SER A 116 15.34 10.31 0.04
N LYS A 117 15.83 11.56 -0.07
CA LYS A 117 17.07 11.88 -0.78
C LYS A 117 18.27 11.06 -0.29
N ALA A 118 18.33 10.80 1.03
CA ALA A 118 19.42 10.04 1.64
C ALA A 118 19.45 8.56 1.20
N LEU A 119 18.28 7.94 1.01
CA LEU A 119 18.20 6.56 0.52
C LEU A 119 18.43 6.49 -0.99
N SER A 120 17.93 7.47 -1.74
CA SER A 120 18.11 7.59 -3.20
C SER A 120 19.60 7.60 -3.59
N LEU A 121 20.46 8.24 -2.79
CA LEU A 121 21.91 8.27 -3.01
C LEU A 121 22.63 6.93 -2.73
N ARG A 122 22.07 6.06 -1.89
CA ARG A 122 22.67 4.75 -1.52
C ARG A 122 22.21 3.61 -2.42
N ALA A 123 21.12 3.79 -3.15
CA ALA A 123 20.65 2.88 -4.18
C ALA A 123 20.66 3.62 -5.53
N PRO A 124 21.82 3.71 -6.23
CA PRO A 124 21.95 4.53 -7.44
C PRO A 124 21.02 4.12 -8.58
N SER A 125 20.57 2.86 -8.63
CA SER A 125 19.51 2.42 -9.56
C SER A 125 18.10 2.92 -9.21
N CYS A 126 17.89 3.42 -7.99
CA CYS A 126 16.72 4.18 -7.55
C CYS A 126 16.92 5.71 -7.61
N ALA A 127 18.13 6.18 -7.96
CA ALA A 127 18.54 7.58 -7.76
C ALA A 127 17.93 8.61 -8.73
N CYS A 128 17.18 8.17 -9.75
CA CYS A 128 16.70 9.08 -10.78
C CYS A 128 15.27 9.61 -10.60
N VAL A 129 14.53 9.26 -9.52
CA VAL A 129 13.17 9.80 -9.35
C VAL A 129 12.84 10.09 -7.89
N GLU A 130 12.51 11.35 -7.59
CA GLU A 130 11.97 11.81 -6.29
C GLU A 130 10.62 11.14 -5.92
N LYS A 131 10.08 10.26 -6.77
CA LYS A 131 8.83 9.53 -6.57
C LYS A 131 8.75 8.36 -7.53
N ILE A 132 8.49 7.14 -7.04
CA ILE A 132 8.16 6.00 -7.90
C ILE A 132 6.68 5.68 -7.70
N THR A 133 5.89 5.87 -8.76
CA THR A 133 4.51 5.37 -8.82
C THR A 133 4.55 4.05 -9.56
N LEU A 134 4.09 2.98 -8.90
CA LEU A 134 4.09 1.63 -9.44
C LEU A 134 2.68 1.07 -9.43
N ASP A 135 2.23 0.69 -10.61
CA ASP A 135 1.01 -0.09 -10.79
C ASP A 135 1.37 -1.56 -10.76
N CYS A 136 0.49 -2.36 -10.15
CA CYS A 136 0.53 -3.80 -10.26
C CYS A 136 -0.58 -4.27 -11.20
N VAL A 137 -0.19 -4.94 -12.29
CA VAL A 137 -1.13 -5.60 -13.20
C VAL A 137 -1.97 -6.66 -12.47
N ARG A 138 -1.38 -7.47 -11.57
CA ARG A 138 -2.14 -8.55 -10.92
C ARG A 138 -1.47 -9.04 -9.65
N ILE A 139 -2.27 -9.16 -8.58
CA ILE A 139 -1.87 -9.88 -7.37
C ILE A 139 -1.79 -11.36 -7.72
N SER A 140 -0.63 -11.98 -7.46
CA SER A 140 -0.31 -13.35 -7.87
C SER A 140 -0.72 -14.39 -6.83
N LYS A 141 -0.85 -14.03 -5.55
CA LYS A 141 -1.27 -14.96 -4.49
C LYS A 141 -1.97 -14.29 -3.31
N PHE A 142 -3.00 -14.97 -2.81
CA PHE A 142 -3.66 -14.74 -1.52
C PHE A 142 -3.54 -16.01 -0.69
N ASP A 143 -2.75 -15.97 0.37
CA ASP A 143 -2.78 -17.03 1.37
C ASP A 143 -3.18 -16.43 2.72
N ALA A 144 -4.15 -17.06 3.37
CA ALA A 144 -4.44 -16.78 4.78
C ALA A 144 -3.45 -17.49 5.73
N ASP A 145 -2.70 -18.49 5.23
CA ASP A 145 -1.99 -19.46 6.07
C ASP A 145 -0.58 -19.88 5.57
N VAL A 146 0.02 -19.21 4.58
CA VAL A 146 1.31 -19.66 4.03
C VAL A 146 2.25 -18.47 3.81
N MET A 147 3.20 -18.28 4.74
CA MET A 147 4.53 -17.78 4.39
C MET A 147 5.12 -18.79 3.41
N VAL A 148 5.08 -18.50 2.12
CA VAL A 148 5.64 -19.41 1.11
C VAL A 148 7.15 -19.50 1.39
N PRO A 149 7.72 -20.70 1.58
CA PRO A 149 9.16 -20.81 1.70
C PRO A 149 9.78 -20.29 0.40
N VAL A 150 10.56 -19.22 0.51
CA VAL A 150 11.37 -18.73 -0.62
C VAL A 150 12.36 -19.86 -0.99
N PRO A 151 12.39 -20.32 -2.25
CA PRO A 151 13.45 -21.21 -2.70
C PRO A 151 14.77 -20.44 -2.65
N GLY A 152 15.61 -20.74 -1.67
CA GLY A 152 16.88 -20.03 -1.42
C GLY A 152 16.82 -19.19 -0.15
N GLY A 153 17.23 -19.80 0.96
CA GLY A 153 17.04 -19.25 2.30
C GLY A 153 17.88 -18.01 2.63
N VAL A 154 17.35 -17.23 3.58
CA VAL A 154 18.13 -16.50 4.57
C VAL A 154 17.42 -16.69 5.92
N ARG A 155 18.21 -17.06 6.93
CA ARG A 155 17.77 -17.45 8.28
C ARG A 155 17.08 -16.30 9.01
N ARG A 156 16.09 -16.66 9.86
CA ARG A 156 15.49 -15.78 10.87
C ARG A 156 16.57 -15.07 11.66
N CYS A 157 16.41 -13.75 11.84
CA CYS A 157 16.99 -13.09 12.99
C CYS A 157 16.07 -13.38 14.18
N ASP A 158 16.66 -13.99 15.21
CA ASP A 158 16.06 -14.17 16.53
C ASP A 158 15.84 -12.82 17.23
#